data_AF-A0A7Y8J8J7-F1
#
_entry.id   AF-A0A7Y8J8J7-F1
#
_cell.length_a   1.000
_cell.length_b   1.000
_cell.length_c   1.000
_cell.angle_alpha   90.00
_cell.angle_beta   90.00
_cell.angle_gamma   90.00
#
_symmetry.space_group_name_H-M   'P 1'
#
loop_
_entity.id
_entity.type
_entity.pdbx_description
1 polymer ?
#
loop_
_entity_poly.entity_id
_entity_poly.type
_entity_poly.pdbx_seq_one_letter_code
_entity_poly.pdbx_strand_id
1 'polypeptide(L)'
;MSSASIHITKLAAVKRQLQAAIRLFFLEEDELAIHTVASAAYGLLKDLKRDRGQSEAADSYRITIFYLVRDFRRGTLPAHFTSDPAIMAEVERIANQLFPITADSKLSDVQVTLSPNLEKQYWNENNRAANFLKHADRDIEGTFPLDKIDNNPLLLKCCSSYRDIAPDDLGNEGLAFEAFTAANNPLHQATGSNFDSLVESIRRVPSEHRRELCYKVIIELNANQAV
;
A
#
# COMPACT_ATOMS: atom_id res chain seq x y z
N MET A 1 -32.96 25.54 -8.00
CA MET A 1 -32.02 24.49 -7.54
C MET A 1 -30.87 25.19 -6.85
N SER A 2 -30.62 24.92 -5.56
CA SER A 2 -29.46 25.48 -4.87
C SER A 2 -28.19 24.89 -5.51
N SER A 3 -27.32 25.75 -6.03
CA SER A 3 -26.00 25.37 -6.53
C SER A 3 -25.13 25.01 -5.33
N ALA A 4 -25.20 23.77 -4.86
CA ALA A 4 -24.30 23.27 -3.83
C ALA A 4 -22.90 23.10 -4.44
N SER A 5 -21.94 23.93 -4.02
CA SER A 5 -20.53 23.76 -4.34
C SER A 5 -19.81 23.08 -3.17
N ILE A 6 -18.94 22.11 -3.47
CA ILE A 6 -18.05 21.51 -2.47
C ILE A 6 -16.66 22.10 -2.65
N HIS A 7 -16.13 22.74 -1.61
CA HIS A 7 -14.72 23.11 -1.56
C HIS A 7 -13.92 21.95 -0.97
N ILE A 8 -13.02 21.35 -1.74
CA ILE A 8 -12.22 20.21 -1.30
C ILE A 8 -10.77 20.35 -1.76
N THR A 9 -9.83 20.13 -0.85
CA THR A 9 -8.40 20.09 -1.18
C THR A 9 -8.02 18.73 -1.76
N LYS A 10 -6.92 18.65 -2.51
CA LYS A 10 -6.40 17.36 -3.01
C LYS A 10 -6.21 16.34 -1.87
N LEU A 11 -5.67 16.77 -0.73
CA LEU A 11 -5.45 15.89 0.42
C LEU A 11 -6.76 15.39 1.04
N ALA A 12 -7.78 16.26 1.19
CA ALA A 12 -9.10 15.84 1.66
C ALA A 12 -9.79 14.90 0.67
N ALA A 13 -9.61 15.09 -0.63
CA ALA A 13 -10.11 14.18 -1.67
C ALA A 13 -9.45 12.80 -1.57
N VAL A 14 -8.12 12.76 -1.41
CA VAL A 14 -7.36 11.51 -1.17
C VAL A 14 -7.89 10.79 0.05
N LYS A 15 -7.98 11.46 1.21
CA LYS A 15 -8.44 10.85 2.47
C LYS A 15 -9.80 10.18 2.27
N ARG A 16 -10.75 10.91 1.69
CA ARG A 16 -12.11 10.40 1.44
C ARG A 16 -12.14 9.21 0.48
N GLN A 17 -11.39 9.28 -0.63
CA GLN A 17 -11.32 8.18 -1.61
C GLN A 17 -10.67 6.94 -1.00
N LEU A 18 -9.57 7.10 -0.27
CA LEU A 18 -8.85 5.99 0.34
C LEU A 18 -9.67 5.33 1.46
N GLN A 19 -10.32 6.11 2.33
CA GLN A 19 -11.25 5.58 3.32
C GLN A 19 -12.42 4.82 2.67
N ALA A 20 -12.97 5.34 1.57
CA ALA A 20 -14.01 4.64 0.83
C ALA A 20 -13.50 3.32 0.22
N ALA A 21 -12.32 3.31 -0.40
CA ALA A 21 -11.73 2.12 -0.98
C ALA A 21 -11.44 1.04 0.08
N ILE A 22 -10.97 1.43 1.27
CA ILE A 22 -10.76 0.50 2.39
C ILE A 22 -12.10 -0.11 2.86
N ARG A 23 -13.16 0.69 2.96
CA ARG A 23 -14.50 0.17 3.32
C ARG A 23 -15.02 -0.83 2.28
N LEU A 24 -14.90 -0.51 0.99
CA LEU A 24 -15.26 -1.42 -0.11
C LEU A 24 -14.45 -2.71 -0.05
N PHE A 25 -13.14 -2.61 0.21
CA PHE A 25 -12.25 -3.77 0.34
C PHE A 25 -12.66 -4.71 1.48
N PHE A 26 -13.02 -4.16 2.65
CA PHE A 26 -13.45 -4.98 3.78
C PHE A 26 -14.87 -5.53 3.65
N LEU A 27 -15.71 -4.88 2.84
CA LEU A 27 -17.02 -5.42 2.44
C LEU A 27 -16.92 -6.50 1.36
N GLU A 28 -15.74 -6.75 0.80
CA GLU A 28 -15.55 -7.64 -0.34
C GLU A 28 -16.45 -7.25 -1.52
N GLU A 29 -16.56 -5.93 -1.74
CA GLU A 29 -17.23 -5.36 -2.91
C GLU A 29 -16.48 -5.69 -4.21
N ASP A 30 -17.06 -5.27 -5.33
CA ASP A 30 -16.46 -5.48 -6.65
C ASP A 30 -14.99 -5.02 -6.75
N GLU A 31 -14.12 -5.94 -7.17
CA GLU A 31 -12.67 -5.72 -7.22
C GLU A 31 -12.28 -4.57 -8.16
N LEU A 32 -13.03 -4.32 -9.25
CA LEU A 32 -12.79 -3.20 -10.16
C LEU A 32 -13.19 -1.88 -9.52
N ALA A 33 -14.31 -1.85 -8.80
CA ALA A 33 -14.76 -0.66 -8.06
C ALA A 33 -13.73 -0.26 -6.99
N ILE A 34 -13.27 -1.21 -6.19
CA ILE A 34 -12.21 -0.99 -5.19
C ILE A 34 -10.96 -0.44 -5.88
N HIS A 35 -10.49 -1.10 -6.94
CA HIS A 35 -9.27 -0.74 -7.63
C HIS A 35 -9.33 0.66 -8.23
N THR A 36 -10.48 1.00 -8.82
CA THR A 36 -10.73 2.30 -9.44
C THR A 36 -10.63 3.42 -8.41
N VAL A 37 -11.29 3.28 -7.27
CA VAL A 37 -11.27 4.30 -6.20
C VAL A 37 -9.87 4.41 -5.59
N ALA A 38 -9.20 3.28 -5.33
CA ALA A 38 -7.85 3.26 -4.79
C ALA A 38 -6.82 3.87 -5.76
N SER A 39 -6.93 3.60 -7.06
CA SER A 39 -6.05 4.14 -8.10
C SER A 39 -6.21 5.65 -8.26
N ALA A 40 -7.44 6.16 -8.16
CA ALA A 40 -7.71 7.59 -8.15
C ALA A 40 -7.03 8.29 -6.96
N ALA A 41 -7.13 7.70 -5.76
CA ALA A 41 -6.42 8.20 -4.58
C ALA A 41 -4.90 8.15 -4.76
N TYR A 42 -4.37 7.06 -5.33
CA TYR A 42 -2.93 6.89 -5.57
C TYR A 42 -2.37 7.90 -6.57
N GLY A 43 -3.12 8.20 -7.63
CA GLY A 43 -2.77 9.24 -8.61
C GLY A 43 -2.63 10.62 -7.97
N LEU A 44 -3.57 10.98 -7.09
CA LEU A 44 -3.51 12.24 -6.34
C LEU A 44 -2.36 12.26 -5.33
N LEU A 45 -2.09 11.15 -4.63
CA LEU A 45 -0.96 11.01 -3.71
C LEU A 45 0.38 11.21 -4.44
N LYS A 46 0.56 10.57 -5.60
CA LYS A 46 1.74 10.77 -6.46
C LYS A 46 1.94 12.24 -6.79
N ASP A 47 0.89 12.91 -7.26
CA ASP A 47 0.98 14.31 -7.65
C ASP A 47 1.34 15.20 -6.45
N LEU A 48 0.75 14.95 -5.28
CA LEU A 48 1.10 15.67 -4.06
C LEU A 48 2.54 15.44 -3.61
N LYS A 49 3.06 14.21 -3.69
CA LYS A 49 4.47 13.91 -3.41
C LYS A 49 5.40 14.65 -4.38
N ARG A 50 5.08 14.61 -5.68
CA ARG A 50 5.84 15.36 -6.71
C ARG A 50 5.85 16.86 -6.42
N ASP A 51 4.71 17.45 -6.06
CA ASP A 51 4.59 18.87 -5.73
C ASP A 51 5.44 19.26 -4.49
N ARG A 52 5.87 18.28 -3.67
CA ARG A 52 6.79 18.43 -2.53
C ARG A 52 8.24 18.00 -2.81
N GLY A 53 8.58 17.71 -4.07
CA GLY A 53 9.91 17.25 -4.47
C GLY A 53 10.23 15.79 -4.10
N GLN A 54 9.20 14.99 -3.78
CA GLN A 54 9.33 13.57 -3.49
C GLN A 54 8.91 12.72 -4.71
N SER A 55 9.42 11.49 -4.81
CA SER A 55 9.05 10.54 -5.86
C SER A 55 8.53 9.25 -5.24
N GLU A 56 7.23 8.99 -5.47
CA GLU A 56 6.57 7.78 -4.99
C GLU A 56 7.21 6.50 -5.56
N ALA A 57 7.60 6.53 -6.84
CA ALA A 57 8.31 5.41 -7.44
C ALA A 57 9.66 5.18 -6.75
N ALA A 58 10.44 6.24 -6.54
CA ALA A 58 11.75 6.13 -5.89
C ALA A 58 11.62 5.61 -4.45
N ASP A 59 10.62 6.07 -3.70
CA ASP A 59 10.35 5.58 -2.34
C ASP A 59 9.97 4.10 -2.32
N SER A 60 9.16 3.64 -3.28
CA SER A 60 8.80 2.22 -3.41
C SER A 60 10.02 1.33 -3.66
N TYR A 61 10.90 1.72 -4.59
CA TYR A 61 12.17 1.01 -4.82
C TYR A 61 13.10 1.09 -3.62
N ARG A 62 13.20 2.25 -2.96
CA ARG A 62 14.00 2.45 -1.76
C ARG A 62 13.62 1.47 -0.67
N ILE A 63 12.33 1.37 -0.34
CA ILE A 63 11.80 0.44 0.66
C ILE A 63 12.16 -0.99 0.27
N THR A 64 11.80 -1.41 -0.95
CA THR A 64 11.96 -2.79 -1.40
C THR A 64 13.43 -3.24 -1.37
N ILE A 65 14.31 -2.43 -1.97
CA ILE A 65 15.74 -2.74 -2.06
C ILE A 65 16.41 -2.68 -0.68
N PHE A 66 16.07 -1.66 0.13
CA PHE A 66 16.64 -1.52 1.46
C PHE A 66 16.34 -2.73 2.34
N TYR A 67 15.07 -3.13 2.44
CA TYR A 67 14.68 -4.27 3.27
C TYR A 67 15.24 -5.59 2.72
N LEU A 68 15.27 -5.77 1.39
CA LEU A 68 15.90 -6.94 0.77
C LEU A 68 17.37 -7.08 1.17
N VAL A 69 18.17 -6.01 1.02
CA VAL A 69 19.61 -6.04 1.32
C VAL A 69 19.85 -6.15 2.82
N ARG A 70 19.12 -5.39 3.65
CA ARG A 70 19.29 -5.43 5.11
C ARG A 70 18.96 -6.82 5.67
N ASP A 71 17.85 -7.40 5.25
CA ASP A 71 17.40 -8.69 5.77
C ASP A 71 18.26 -9.84 5.22
N PHE A 72 18.82 -9.71 4.01
CA PHE A 72 19.91 -10.57 3.53
C PHE A 72 21.12 -10.52 4.46
N ARG A 73 21.60 -9.32 4.81
CA ARG A 73 22.75 -9.13 5.71
C ARG A 73 22.48 -9.64 7.14
N ARG A 74 21.21 -9.67 7.57
CA ARG A 74 20.78 -10.25 8.86
C ARG A 74 20.60 -11.77 8.82
N GLY A 75 20.58 -12.39 7.64
CA GLY A 75 20.22 -13.80 7.48
C GLY A 75 18.74 -14.07 7.79
N THR A 76 17.87 -13.06 7.66
CA THR A 76 16.43 -13.14 7.98
C THR A 76 15.55 -13.05 6.73
N LEU A 77 16.10 -13.34 5.55
CA LEU A 77 15.29 -13.39 4.33
C LEU A 77 14.22 -14.46 4.42
N PRO A 78 13.00 -14.20 3.90
CA PRO A 78 11.96 -15.20 3.80
C PRO A 78 12.37 -16.43 2.99
N ALA A 79 11.79 -17.59 3.32
CA ALA A 79 12.11 -18.87 2.69
C ALA A 79 11.95 -18.86 1.15
N HIS A 80 10.98 -18.12 0.61
CA HIS A 80 10.78 -18.05 -0.85
C HIS A 80 11.94 -17.36 -1.59
N PHE A 81 12.73 -16.52 -0.93
CA PHE A 81 13.97 -15.99 -1.50
C PHE A 81 15.09 -17.02 -1.38
N THR A 82 15.23 -17.66 -0.22
CA THR A 82 16.35 -18.59 0.05
C THR A 82 16.22 -19.96 -0.59
N SER A 83 15.01 -20.33 -1.04
CA SER A 83 14.74 -21.63 -1.66
C SER A 83 15.20 -21.70 -3.12
N ASP A 84 15.41 -20.57 -3.79
CA ASP A 84 15.87 -20.50 -5.18
C ASP A 84 17.32 -19.96 -5.24
N PRO A 85 18.30 -20.80 -5.62
CA PRO A 85 19.70 -20.37 -5.72
C PRO A 85 19.93 -19.23 -6.71
N ALA A 86 19.14 -19.13 -7.79
CA ALA A 86 19.28 -18.06 -8.77
C ALA A 86 18.81 -16.72 -8.19
N ILE A 87 17.70 -16.73 -7.45
CA ILE A 87 17.24 -15.54 -6.71
C ILE A 87 18.29 -15.15 -5.67
N MET A 88 18.82 -16.09 -4.89
CA MET A 88 19.84 -15.79 -3.89
C MET A 88 21.11 -15.19 -4.48
N ALA A 89 21.58 -15.71 -5.62
CA ALA A 89 22.73 -15.15 -6.33
C ALA A 89 22.48 -13.69 -6.76
N GLU A 90 21.27 -13.38 -7.22
CA GLU A 90 20.89 -12.01 -7.59
C GLU A 90 20.79 -11.09 -6.37
N VAL A 91 20.23 -11.58 -5.26
CA VAL A 91 20.18 -10.82 -4.00
C VAL A 91 21.59 -10.51 -3.49
N GLU A 92 22.49 -11.50 -3.52
CA GLU A 92 23.89 -11.31 -3.15
C GLU A 92 24.58 -10.29 -4.07
N ARG A 93 24.35 -10.36 -5.38
CA ARG A 93 24.87 -9.41 -6.37
C ARG A 93 24.40 -7.98 -6.05
N ILE A 94 23.11 -7.78 -5.80
CA ILE A 94 22.53 -6.48 -5.43
C ILE A 94 23.13 -5.99 -4.10
N ALA A 95 23.18 -6.86 -3.08
CA ALA A 95 23.71 -6.51 -1.76
C ALA A 95 25.19 -6.09 -1.81
N ASN A 96 25.98 -6.68 -2.72
CA ASN A 96 27.38 -6.32 -2.93
C ASN A 96 27.55 -5.00 -3.69
N GLN A 97 26.62 -4.67 -4.60
CA GLN A 97 26.62 -3.37 -5.30
C GLN A 97 26.19 -2.21 -4.38
N LEU A 98 25.39 -2.49 -3.35
CA LEU A 98 24.80 -1.48 -2.47
C LEU A 98 25.49 -1.35 -1.11
N PHE A 99 26.78 -1.69 -1.03
CA PHE A 99 27.63 -1.38 0.13
C PHE A 99 27.77 0.15 0.24
N PRO A 100 27.01 0.81 1.15
CA PRO A 100 27.16 0.62 2.60
C PRO A 100 25.88 0.19 3.36
N ILE A 101 24.86 -0.37 2.71
CA ILE A 101 23.70 -0.90 3.45
C ILE A 101 24.13 -2.13 4.27
N THR A 102 24.08 -2.00 5.60
CA THR A 102 24.43 -3.03 6.59
C THR A 102 23.19 -3.58 7.28
N ALA A 103 23.37 -4.60 8.13
CA ALA A 103 22.31 -5.14 8.97
C ALA A 103 21.70 -4.09 9.94
N ASP A 104 22.45 -3.05 10.29
CA ASP A 104 22.05 -2.01 11.25
C ASP A 104 21.65 -0.68 10.61
N SER A 105 21.79 -0.56 9.28
CA SER A 105 21.35 0.62 8.55
C SER A 105 19.86 0.88 8.76
N LYS A 106 19.47 2.14 8.73
CA LYS A 106 18.07 2.60 8.77
C LYS A 106 17.64 3.04 7.39
N LEU A 107 16.33 2.94 7.11
CA LEU A 107 15.79 3.37 5.81
C LEU A 107 16.13 4.84 5.52
N SER A 108 16.14 5.68 6.56
CA SER A 108 16.53 7.10 6.54
C SER A 108 17.91 7.35 5.95
N ASP A 109 18.80 6.37 6.03
CA ASP A 109 20.22 6.52 5.65
C ASP A 109 20.43 6.34 4.14
N VAL A 110 19.41 5.86 3.43
CA VAL A 110 19.46 5.57 1.99
C VAL A 110 18.61 6.57 1.24
N GLN A 111 19.14 7.11 0.14
CA GLN A 111 18.41 7.91 -0.84
C GLN A 111 18.42 7.19 -2.18
N VAL A 112 17.32 7.30 -2.93
CA VAL A 112 17.18 6.65 -4.25
C VAL A 112 16.76 7.68 -5.28
N THR A 113 17.39 7.62 -6.43
CA THR A 113 16.99 8.36 -7.64
C THR A 113 16.72 7.35 -8.74
N LEU A 114 15.63 7.54 -9.48
CA LEU A 114 15.28 6.68 -10.61
C LEU A 114 15.63 7.34 -11.93
N SER A 115 15.99 6.51 -12.91
CA SER A 115 16.02 6.96 -14.30
C SER A 115 14.60 7.20 -14.81
N PRO A 116 14.39 8.12 -15.78
CA PRO A 116 13.07 8.38 -16.35
C PRO A 116 12.40 7.14 -16.94
N ASN A 117 13.18 6.23 -17.52
CA ASN A 117 12.67 4.99 -18.10
C ASN A 117 12.14 4.03 -17.02
N LEU A 118 12.87 3.90 -15.91
CA LEU A 118 12.47 3.03 -14.81
C LEU A 118 11.24 3.58 -14.08
N GLU A 119 11.16 4.90 -13.90
CA GLU A 119 9.96 5.54 -13.36
C GLU A 119 8.76 5.35 -14.29
N LYS A 120 8.93 5.50 -15.60
CA LYS A 120 7.87 5.21 -16.58
C LYS A 120 7.40 3.76 -16.51
N GLN A 121 8.32 2.81 -16.38
CA GLN A 121 7.97 1.39 -16.23
C GLN A 121 7.15 1.16 -14.96
N TYR A 122 7.59 1.71 -13.82
CA TYR A 122 6.85 1.64 -12.56
C TYR A 122 5.40 2.12 -12.73
N TRP A 123 5.19 3.27 -13.36
CA TRP A 123 3.85 3.81 -13.56
C TRP A 123 3.02 3.02 -14.57
N ASN A 124 3.63 2.44 -15.59
CA ASN A 124 2.92 1.58 -16.55
C ASN A 124 2.39 0.32 -15.87
N GLU A 125 3.19 -0.30 -14.99
CA GLU A 125 2.81 -1.47 -14.22
C GLU A 125 1.70 -1.13 -13.21
N ASN A 126 1.88 -0.09 -12.40
CA ASN A 126 0.89 0.31 -11.39
C ASN A 126 -0.44 0.76 -12.01
N ASN A 127 -0.42 1.40 -13.19
CA ASN A 127 -1.65 1.85 -13.83
C ASN A 127 -2.24 0.81 -14.79
N ARG A 128 -1.69 -0.43 -14.87
CA ARG A 128 -2.06 -1.38 -15.92
C ARG A 128 -3.56 -1.68 -15.94
N ALA A 129 -4.15 -2.00 -14.78
CA ALA A 129 -5.59 -2.29 -14.66
C ALA A 129 -6.45 -1.05 -14.94
N ALA A 130 -6.12 0.11 -14.34
CA ALA A 130 -6.83 1.37 -14.63
C ALA A 130 -6.73 1.78 -16.12
N ASN A 131 -5.59 1.52 -16.75
CA ASN A 131 -5.35 1.77 -18.17
C ASN A 131 -6.13 0.81 -19.08
N PHE A 132 -6.30 -0.44 -18.66
CA PHE A 132 -7.17 -1.37 -19.36
C PHE A 132 -8.62 -0.89 -19.31
N LEU A 133 -9.11 -0.54 -18.11
CA LEU A 133 -10.50 -0.08 -17.94
C LEU A 133 -10.82 1.19 -18.73
N LYS A 134 -9.90 2.16 -18.78
CA LYS A 134 -10.12 3.41 -19.53
C LYS A 134 -10.07 3.27 -21.05
N HIS A 135 -9.54 2.16 -21.56
CA HIS A 135 -9.37 1.90 -23.01
C HIS A 135 -10.16 0.67 -23.47
N ALA A 136 -11.02 0.12 -22.62
CA ALA A 136 -11.84 -1.06 -22.94
C ALA A 136 -12.79 -0.81 -24.12
N ASP A 137 -13.13 0.45 -24.41
CA ASP A 137 -13.90 0.85 -25.60
C ASP A 137 -13.14 0.66 -26.92
N ARG A 138 -11.81 0.76 -26.88
CA ARG A 138 -10.93 0.61 -28.05
C ARG A 138 -10.48 -0.82 -28.29
N ASP A 139 -10.59 -1.65 -27.27
CA ASP A 139 -10.22 -3.07 -27.29
C ASP A 139 -11.39 -3.89 -26.74
N ILE A 140 -12.46 -3.98 -27.54
CA ILE A 140 -13.76 -4.55 -27.17
C ILE A 140 -13.64 -6.04 -26.76
N GLU A 141 -12.68 -6.75 -27.33
CA GLU A 141 -12.38 -8.16 -27.03
C GLU A 141 -11.23 -8.32 -26.03
N GLY A 142 -10.65 -7.21 -25.58
CA GLY A 142 -9.59 -7.20 -24.59
C GLY A 142 -10.09 -7.80 -23.27
N THR A 143 -9.30 -8.70 -22.69
CA THR A 143 -9.59 -9.27 -21.36
C THR A 143 -8.48 -8.90 -20.38
N PHE A 144 -8.84 -8.52 -19.16
CA PHE A 144 -7.91 -8.35 -18.06
C PHE A 144 -8.15 -9.42 -17.00
N PRO A 145 -7.15 -10.26 -16.69
CA PRO A 145 -7.33 -11.31 -15.69
C PRO A 145 -7.60 -10.70 -14.31
N LEU A 146 -8.66 -11.15 -13.62
CA LEU A 146 -9.02 -10.67 -12.29
C LEU A 146 -7.90 -10.93 -11.27
N ASP A 147 -7.12 -12.00 -11.44
CA ASP A 147 -5.96 -12.33 -10.58
C ASP A 147 -4.80 -11.32 -10.72
N LYS A 148 -4.89 -10.36 -11.65
CA LYS A 148 -3.93 -9.25 -11.80
C LYS A 148 -4.43 -7.95 -11.18
N ILE A 149 -5.59 -7.96 -10.51
CA ILE A 149 -6.11 -6.81 -9.77
C ILE A 149 -5.72 -6.98 -8.31
N ASP A 150 -4.59 -6.38 -7.96
CA ASP A 150 -4.02 -6.48 -6.62
C ASP A 150 -4.44 -5.29 -5.74
N ASN A 151 -5.65 -5.35 -5.19
CA ASN A 151 -6.21 -4.28 -4.36
C ASN A 151 -5.48 -4.10 -3.02
N ASN A 152 -5.11 -5.19 -2.35
CA ASN A 152 -4.42 -5.09 -1.06
C ASN A 152 -3.04 -4.41 -1.17
N PRO A 153 -2.13 -4.80 -2.11
CA PRO A 153 -0.89 -4.06 -2.34
C PRO A 153 -1.08 -2.60 -2.74
N LEU A 154 -2.10 -2.29 -3.55
CA LEU A 154 -2.40 -0.90 -3.93
C LEU A 154 -2.84 -0.07 -2.71
N LEU A 155 -3.76 -0.59 -1.88
CA LEU A 155 -4.20 0.08 -0.66
C LEU A 155 -3.04 0.28 0.32
N LEU A 156 -2.15 -0.70 0.46
CA LEU A 156 -0.95 -0.58 1.29
C LEU A 156 -0.04 0.55 0.81
N LYS A 157 0.20 0.65 -0.51
CA LYS A 157 0.94 1.77 -1.10
C LYS A 157 0.25 3.10 -0.80
N CYS A 158 -1.05 3.20 -1.03
CA CYS A 158 -1.82 4.42 -0.74
C CYS A 158 -1.71 4.84 0.73
N CYS A 159 -1.86 3.90 1.68
CA CYS A 159 -1.73 4.17 3.11
C CYS A 159 -0.31 4.66 3.48
N SER A 160 0.73 4.04 2.90
CA SER A 160 2.12 4.47 3.09
C SER A 160 2.34 5.87 2.52
N SER A 161 1.96 6.13 1.27
CA SER A 161 2.12 7.43 0.63
C SER A 161 1.31 8.52 1.34
N TYR A 162 0.14 8.19 1.89
CA TYR A 162 -0.66 9.13 2.69
C TYR A 162 0.11 9.55 3.94
N ARG A 163 0.68 8.59 4.67
CA ARG A 163 1.47 8.84 5.90
C ARG A 163 2.70 9.70 5.64
N ASP A 164 3.29 9.61 4.44
CA ASP A 164 4.46 10.42 4.07
C ASP A 164 4.12 11.92 3.95
N ILE A 165 2.87 12.27 3.62
CA ILE A 165 2.50 13.64 3.25
C ILE A 165 1.40 14.27 4.10
N ALA A 166 0.56 13.45 4.73
CA ALA A 166 -0.55 13.94 5.52
C ALA A 166 -0.06 14.34 6.92
N PRO A 167 -0.50 15.49 7.44
CA PRO A 167 -0.21 15.87 8.82
C PRO A 167 -1.08 15.11 9.84
N ASP A 168 -2.11 14.41 9.38
CA ASP A 168 -3.06 13.63 10.16
C ASP A 168 -3.01 12.13 9.82
N ASP A 169 -3.75 11.33 10.60
CA ASP A 169 -3.97 9.93 10.28
C ASP A 169 -5.09 9.74 9.23
N LEU A 170 -5.26 8.51 8.77
CA LEU A 170 -6.31 8.12 7.81
C LEU A 170 -7.64 7.74 8.51
N GLY A 171 -7.76 8.01 9.81
CA GLY A 171 -8.91 7.66 10.64
C GLY A 171 -9.02 6.16 10.93
N ASN A 172 -10.22 5.74 11.34
CA ASN A 172 -10.50 4.37 11.74
C ASN A 172 -10.32 3.36 10.60
N GLU A 173 -10.58 3.76 9.35
CA GLU A 173 -10.30 2.93 8.18
C GLU A 173 -8.80 2.61 8.05
N GLY A 174 -7.95 3.63 8.20
CA GLY A 174 -6.50 3.45 8.16
C GLY A 174 -5.99 2.55 9.29
N LEU A 175 -6.47 2.81 10.52
CA LEU A 175 -6.15 1.99 11.69
C LEU A 175 -6.53 0.52 11.48
N ALA A 176 -7.77 0.27 11.03
CA ALA A 176 -8.27 -1.08 10.77
C ALA A 176 -7.48 -1.77 9.65
N PHE A 177 -7.14 -1.05 8.58
CA PHE A 177 -6.34 -1.58 7.47
C PHE A 177 -4.91 -1.92 7.87
N GLU A 178 -4.27 -1.07 8.67
CA GLU A 178 -2.94 -1.35 9.21
C GLU A 178 -2.96 -2.57 10.15
N ALA A 179 -3.96 -2.65 11.04
CA ALA A 179 -4.12 -3.79 11.95
C ALA A 179 -4.41 -5.08 11.19
N PHE A 180 -5.26 -5.04 10.15
CA PHE A 180 -5.52 -6.17 9.26
C PHE A 180 -4.23 -6.65 8.57
N THR A 181 -3.44 -5.72 8.03
CA THR A 181 -2.18 -6.05 7.35
C THR A 181 -1.19 -6.68 8.32
N ALA A 182 -1.04 -6.12 9.52
CA ALA A 182 -0.20 -6.65 10.58
C ALA A 182 -0.64 -8.04 11.07
N ALA A 183 -1.95 -8.27 11.21
CA ALA A 183 -2.51 -9.56 11.62
C ALA A 183 -2.28 -10.66 10.58
N ASN A 184 -2.25 -10.31 9.30
CA ASN A 184 -1.97 -11.22 8.19
C ASN A 184 -0.48 -11.36 7.86
N ASN A 185 0.41 -10.64 8.57
CA ASN A 185 1.85 -10.73 8.40
C ASN A 185 2.47 -11.53 9.56
N PRO A 186 2.95 -12.77 9.32
CA PRO A 186 3.62 -13.58 10.34
C PRO A 186 4.90 -12.95 10.90
N LEU A 187 5.52 -12.02 10.16
CA LEU A 187 6.75 -11.33 10.57
C LEU A 187 6.47 -10.08 11.40
N HIS A 188 5.21 -9.68 11.59
CA HIS A 188 4.89 -8.50 12.39
C HIS A 188 5.17 -8.76 13.88
N GLN A 189 6.07 -7.95 14.44
CA GLN A 189 6.48 -7.98 15.84
C GLN A 189 5.69 -6.96 16.66
N ALA A 190 5.11 -7.42 17.76
CA ALA A 190 4.37 -6.55 18.67
C ALA A 190 5.30 -5.55 19.37
N THR A 191 4.80 -4.36 19.62
CA THR A 191 5.51 -3.24 20.26
C THR A 191 5.07 -2.99 21.71
N GLY A 192 4.01 -3.67 22.18
CA GLY A 192 3.39 -3.48 23.49
C GLY A 192 2.36 -2.35 23.54
N SER A 193 1.89 -1.88 22.38
CA SER A 193 0.93 -0.80 22.22
C SER A 193 -0.53 -1.28 22.24
N ASN A 194 -1.47 -0.34 22.38
CA ASN A 194 -2.91 -0.63 22.19
C ASN A 194 -3.22 -1.15 20.77
N PHE A 195 -2.42 -0.75 19.78
CA PHE A 195 -2.53 -1.25 18.41
C PHE A 195 -2.27 -2.77 18.36
N ASP A 196 -1.30 -3.27 19.11
CA ASP A 196 -0.98 -4.70 19.15
C ASP A 196 -2.15 -5.53 19.72
N SER A 197 -2.93 -4.95 20.64
CA SER A 197 -4.13 -5.62 21.18
C SER A 197 -5.22 -5.79 20.11
N LEU A 198 -5.37 -4.82 19.21
CA LEU A 198 -6.27 -4.93 18.05
C LEU A 198 -5.75 -5.98 17.05
N VAL A 199 -4.45 -5.98 16.75
CA VAL A 199 -3.81 -6.98 15.88
C VAL A 199 -4.03 -8.40 16.41
N GLU A 200 -3.80 -8.63 17.70
CA GLU A 200 -4.03 -9.93 18.33
C GLU A 200 -5.50 -10.35 18.30
N SER A 201 -6.41 -9.41 18.48
CA SER A 201 -7.85 -9.68 18.37
C SER A 201 -8.24 -10.13 16.97
N ILE A 202 -7.68 -9.51 15.92
CA ILE A 202 -7.89 -9.92 14.53
C ILE A 202 -7.24 -11.29 14.24
N ARG A 203 -6.05 -11.57 14.78
CA ARG A 203 -5.35 -12.85 14.59
C ARG A 203 -6.14 -14.06 15.10
N ARG A 204 -6.90 -13.88 16.19
CA ARG A 204 -7.78 -14.92 16.77
C ARG A 204 -8.95 -15.30 15.87
N VAL A 205 -9.30 -14.46 14.90
CA VAL A 205 -10.36 -14.74 13.93
C VAL A 205 -9.78 -15.47 12.72
N PRO A 206 -10.46 -16.53 12.20
CA PRO A 206 -10.07 -17.20 10.97
C PRO A 206 -9.89 -16.21 9.82
N SER A 207 -8.91 -16.46 8.94
CA SER A 207 -8.47 -15.53 7.90
C SER A 207 -9.61 -15.00 7.01
N GLU A 208 -10.54 -15.87 6.66
CA GLU A 208 -11.71 -15.64 5.83
C GLU A 208 -12.72 -14.68 6.48
N HIS A 209 -12.70 -14.53 7.80
CA HIS A 209 -13.62 -13.64 8.54
C HIS A 209 -12.96 -12.33 8.99
N ARG A 210 -11.65 -12.15 8.74
CA ARG A 210 -10.92 -10.95 9.19
C ARG A 210 -11.40 -9.67 8.50
N ARG A 211 -11.76 -9.74 7.21
CA ARG A 211 -12.28 -8.56 6.48
C ARG A 211 -13.60 -8.09 7.07
N GLU A 212 -14.54 -9.01 7.27
CA GLU A 212 -15.83 -8.74 7.91
C GLU A 212 -15.67 -8.13 9.32
N LEU A 213 -14.76 -8.69 10.14
CA LEU A 213 -14.44 -8.13 11.44
C LEU A 213 -13.92 -6.68 11.32
N CYS A 214 -12.97 -6.42 10.44
CA CYS A 214 -12.41 -5.08 10.26
C CYS A 214 -13.47 -4.08 9.80
N TYR A 215 -14.40 -4.49 8.93
CA TYR A 215 -15.54 -3.66 8.56
C TYR A 215 -16.41 -3.30 9.78
N LYS A 216 -16.78 -4.29 10.60
CA LYS A 216 -17.57 -4.07 11.83
C LYS A 216 -16.86 -3.12 12.81
N VAL A 217 -15.54 -3.28 12.98
CA VAL A 217 -14.72 -2.38 13.81
C VAL A 217 -14.78 -0.94 13.30
N ILE A 218 -14.67 -0.72 11.98
CA ILE A 218 -14.78 0.62 11.40
C ILE A 218 -16.15 1.25 11.70
N ILE A 219 -17.24 0.50 11.52
CA ILE A 219 -18.60 1.00 11.79
C ILE A 219 -18.76 1.40 13.26
N GLU A 220 -18.32 0.54 14.19
CA GLU A 220 -18.42 0.79 15.63
C GLU A 220 -17.59 2.01 16.06
N LEU A 221 -16.35 2.12 15.58
CA LEU A 221 -15.47 3.25 15.92
C LEU A 221 -16.00 4.57 15.35
N ASN A 222 -16.55 4.55 14.13
CA ASN A 222 -17.13 5.74 13.51
C ASN A 222 -18.43 6.18 14.21
N ALA A 223 -19.25 5.23 14.70
CA ALA A 223 -20.46 5.54 15.46
C ALA A 223 -20.12 6.24 16.80
N ASN A 224 -19.07 5.78 17.48
CA ASN A 224 -18.62 6.33 18.76
C ASN A 224 -17.93 7.70 18.64
N GLN A 225 -17.53 8.13 17.44
CA GLN A 225 -16.99 9.48 17.19
C GLN A 225 -18.07 10.51 16.82
N ALA A 226 -19.30 10.06 16.54
CA ALA A 226 -20.42 10.94 16.17
C ALA A 226 -21.25 11.42 17.37
N VAL A 227 -20.87 11.04 18.59
CA VAL A 227 -21.47 11.42 19.88
C VAL A 227 -20.56 12.44 20.58
#